data_AF-J0KKY6-F1
#
_entry.id   AF-J0KKY6-F1
#
_cell.length_a   1.000
_cell.length_b   1.000
_cell.length_c   1.000
_cell.angle_alpha   90.00
_cell.angle_beta   90.00
_cell.angle_gamma   90.00
#
_symmetry.space_group_name_H-M   'P 1'
#
loop_
_entity.id
_entity.type
_entity.pdbx_description
1 polymer ?
#
loop_
_entity_poly.entity_id
_entity_poly.type
_entity_poly.pdbx_seq_one_letter_code
_entity_poly.pdbx_strand_id
1 'polypeptide(L)'
;MEKIRVQEGLAYSVYIRSNFSKVAHFASGYLQTKLSTQAKSVALVKKIIKEFIEKGMTQQELDDAKKFLLGSEPLRNETISSRLNTTYNYFYLGLPLNFNQTLLDQIQKMSLKEINDFIKAHTEINDLTFAIVSNKKKDK
;
A
#
# COMPACT_ATOMS: atom_id res chain seq x y z
N MET A 1 -7.35 -5.48 1.62
CA MET A 1 -8.75 -5.16 2.00
C MET A 1 -9.66 -6.37 1.83
N GLU A 2 -9.72 -6.93 0.62
CA GLU A 2 -10.63 -8.04 0.27
C GLU A 2 -10.53 -9.25 1.22
N LYS A 3 -9.36 -9.87 1.37
CA LYS A 3 -9.19 -11.06 2.21
C LYS A 3 -9.50 -10.84 3.70
N ILE A 4 -9.11 -9.68 4.27
CA ILE A 4 -9.19 -9.43 5.72
C ILE A 4 -10.56 -8.88 6.15
N ARG A 5 -11.11 -7.94 5.37
CA ARG A 5 -12.36 -7.25 5.69
C ARG A 5 -13.57 -7.89 5.01
N VAL A 6 -13.46 -8.26 3.73
CA VAL A 6 -14.60 -8.74 2.93
C VAL A 6 -14.83 -10.23 3.15
N GLN A 7 -13.78 -11.04 3.03
CA GLN A 7 -13.92 -12.50 3.12
C GLN A 7 -13.98 -12.98 4.57
N GLU A 8 -13.07 -12.52 5.42
CA GLU A 8 -12.96 -13.04 6.80
C GLU A 8 -13.70 -12.18 7.83
N GLY A 9 -14.16 -10.97 7.49
CA GLY A 9 -14.90 -10.08 8.39
C GLY A 9 -14.15 -9.67 9.67
N LEU A 10 -12.80 -9.77 9.67
CA LEU A 10 -12.00 -9.65 10.89
C LEU A 10 -11.66 -8.21 11.26
N ALA A 11 -11.81 -7.27 10.32
CA ALA A 11 -11.41 -5.88 10.52
C ALA A 11 -12.43 -4.87 9.97
N TYR A 12 -12.62 -3.78 10.70
CA TYR A 12 -13.45 -2.64 10.28
C TYR A 12 -12.73 -1.76 9.25
N SER A 13 -11.41 -1.58 9.41
CA SER A 13 -10.56 -0.84 8.49
C SER A 13 -9.22 -1.55 8.35
N VAL A 14 -8.71 -1.59 7.12
CA VAL A 14 -7.39 -2.12 6.81
C VAL A 14 -6.79 -1.36 5.63
N TYR A 15 -5.62 -0.78 5.81
CA TYR A 15 -4.87 -0.16 4.71
C TYR A 15 -3.37 -0.28 4.97
N ILE A 16 -2.60 -0.14 3.90
CA ILE A 16 -1.15 0.00 3.92
C ILE A 16 -0.79 1.19 3.02
N ARG A 17 0.22 1.96 3.43
CA ARG A 17 0.77 3.08 2.68
C ARG A 17 2.28 2.96 2.66
N SER A 18 2.87 3.14 1.49
CA SER A 18 4.31 3.23 1.34
C SER A 18 4.75 4.68 1.48
N ASN A 19 5.80 4.91 2.26
CA ASN A 19 6.42 6.21 2.46
C ASN A 19 7.82 6.14 1.86
N PHE A 20 8.04 6.95 0.82
CA PHE A 20 9.34 7.09 0.19
C PHE A 20 9.86 8.50 0.47
N SER A 21 10.97 8.58 1.19
CA SER A 21 11.63 9.86 1.51
C SER A 21 13.12 9.75 1.27
N LYS A 22 13.85 10.86 1.40
CA LYS A 22 15.32 10.87 1.33
C LYS A 22 16.00 10.22 2.54
N VAL A 23 15.26 9.94 3.61
CA VAL A 23 15.81 9.44 4.88
C VAL A 23 15.53 7.95 5.05
N ALA A 24 14.28 7.54 4.84
CA ALA A 24 13.86 6.16 5.00
C ALA A 24 12.75 5.80 4.01
N HIS A 25 12.74 4.52 3.66
CA HIS A 25 11.68 3.87 2.90
C HIS A 25 11.01 2.84 3.82
N PHE A 26 9.70 2.97 4.02
CA PHE A 26 8.96 2.02 4.84
C PHE A 26 7.49 2.00 4.44
N ALA A 27 6.83 0.88 4.68
CA ALA A 27 5.39 0.78 4.60
C ALA A 27 4.79 0.83 6.01
N SER A 28 3.72 1.59 6.19
CA SER A 28 2.94 1.62 7.43
C SER A 28 1.49 1.30 7.12
N GLY A 29 0.86 0.55 8.01
CA GLY A 29 -0.52 0.14 7.86
C GLY A 29 -1.31 0.30 9.14
N TYR A 30 -2.61 0.21 9.00
CA TYR A 30 -3.54 0.26 10.11
C TYR A 30 -4.53 -0.89 10.00
N LEU A 31 -4.88 -1.46 11.15
CA LEU A 31 -5.82 -2.56 11.26
C LEU A 31 -6.64 -2.40 12.53
N GLN A 32 -7.96 -2.38 12.40
CA GLN A 32 -8.89 -2.30 13.53
C GLN A 32 -9.74 -3.56 13.61
N THR A 33 -9.62 -4.33 14.68
CA THR A 33 -10.25 -5.65 14.84
C THR A 33 -10.98 -5.77 16.19
N LYS A 34 -11.75 -6.86 16.37
CA LYS A 34 -12.28 -7.24 17.69
C LYS A 34 -11.17 -7.89 18.52
N LEU A 35 -11.24 -7.80 19.85
CA LEU A 35 -10.26 -8.42 20.75
C LEU A 35 -10.11 -9.93 20.52
N SER A 36 -11.20 -10.63 20.20
CA SER A 36 -11.19 -12.07 19.94
C SER A 36 -10.48 -12.45 18.64
N THR A 37 -10.40 -11.55 17.66
CA THR A 37 -9.83 -11.83 16.33
C THR A 37 -8.42 -11.27 16.13
N GLN A 38 -7.92 -10.44 17.06
CA GLN A 38 -6.63 -9.77 16.98
C GLN A 38 -5.48 -10.68 16.52
N ALA A 39 -5.24 -11.78 17.23
CA ALA A 39 -4.12 -12.68 16.92
C ALA A 39 -4.27 -13.33 15.54
N LYS A 40 -5.49 -13.76 15.19
CA LYS A 40 -5.82 -14.31 13.87
C LYS A 40 -5.57 -13.28 12.78
N SER A 41 -5.93 -12.02 12.99
CA SER A 41 -5.77 -10.95 12.00
C SER A 41 -4.30 -10.59 11.76
N VAL A 42 -3.47 -10.56 12.82
CA VAL A 42 -2.01 -10.36 12.66
C VAL A 42 -1.39 -11.51 11.86
N ALA A 43 -1.73 -12.75 12.20
CA ALA A 43 -1.24 -13.92 11.46
C ALA A 43 -1.67 -13.89 9.99
N LEU A 44 -2.92 -13.48 9.72
CA LEU A 44 -3.45 -13.36 8.37
C LEU A 44 -2.73 -12.27 7.56
N VAL A 45 -2.43 -11.11 8.15
CA VAL A 45 -1.63 -10.06 7.48
C VAL A 45 -0.27 -10.59 7.08
N LYS A 46 0.46 -11.22 8.03
CA LYS A 46 1.79 -11.81 7.75
C LYS A 46 1.72 -12.83 6.61
N LYS A 47 0.71 -13.70 6.62
CA LYS A 47 0.48 -14.69 5.56
C LYS A 47 0.25 -14.03 4.20
N ILE A 48 -0.62 -13.03 4.13
CA ILE A 48 -0.95 -12.35 2.86
C ILE A 48 0.26 -11.64 2.28
N ILE A 49 1.03 -10.94 3.11
CA ILE A 49 2.24 -10.23 2.65
C ILE A 49 3.29 -11.23 2.15
N LYS A 50 3.50 -12.33 2.89
CA LYS A 50 4.40 -13.40 2.46
C LYS A 50 3.98 -14.00 1.11
N GLU A 51 2.70 -14.35 0.97
CA GLU A 51 2.15 -14.88 -0.29
C GLU A 51 2.30 -13.88 -1.44
N PHE A 52 2.11 -12.58 -1.18
CA PHE A 52 2.27 -11.52 -2.19
C PHE A 52 3.71 -11.43 -2.69
N ILE A 53 4.70 -11.54 -1.80
CA ILE A 53 6.12 -11.52 -2.17
C ILE A 53 6.50 -12.78 -2.97
N GLU A 54 6.02 -13.95 -2.55
CA GLU A 54 6.31 -15.22 -3.22
C GLU A 54 5.66 -15.32 -4.61
N LYS A 55 4.39 -14.96 -4.72
CA LYS A 55 3.59 -15.16 -5.94
C LYS A 55 3.64 -13.95 -6.87
N GLY A 56 3.91 -12.77 -6.33
CA GLY A 56 3.77 -11.51 -7.05
C GLY A 56 2.30 -11.15 -7.30
N MET A 57 2.12 -10.17 -8.18
CA MET A 57 0.84 -9.70 -8.67
C MET A 57 0.43 -10.47 -9.94
N THR A 58 -0.87 -10.61 -10.15
CA THR A 58 -1.46 -11.15 -11.37
C THR A 58 -1.66 -10.06 -12.44
N GLN A 59 -1.88 -10.47 -13.69
CA GLN A 59 -2.16 -9.52 -14.78
C GLN A 59 -3.44 -8.70 -14.51
N GLN A 60 -4.48 -9.35 -13.99
CA GLN A 60 -5.74 -8.68 -13.65
C GLN A 60 -5.53 -7.60 -12.58
N GLU A 61 -4.80 -7.92 -11.50
CA GLU A 61 -4.47 -6.95 -10.45
C GLU A 61 -3.63 -5.77 -10.98
N LEU A 62 -2.71 -6.02 -11.93
CA LEU A 62 -1.96 -4.95 -12.60
C LEU A 62 -2.89 -4.01 -13.36
N ASP A 63 -3.77 -4.58 -14.16
CA ASP A 63 -4.67 -3.80 -15.03
C ASP A 63 -5.67 -2.98 -14.20
N ASP A 64 -6.19 -3.57 -13.13
CA ASP A 64 -7.07 -2.88 -12.17
C ASP A 64 -6.32 -1.74 -11.44
N ALA A 65 -5.08 -1.99 -10.99
CA ALA A 65 -4.25 -0.98 -10.36
C ALA A 65 -3.93 0.18 -11.31
N LYS A 66 -3.56 -0.12 -12.57
CA LYS A 66 -3.33 0.90 -13.60
C LYS A 66 -4.58 1.73 -13.85
N LYS A 67 -5.73 1.08 -14.05
CA LYS A 67 -7.00 1.75 -14.29
C LYS A 67 -7.37 2.67 -13.13
N PHE A 68 -7.19 2.20 -11.90
CA PHE A 68 -7.44 3.01 -10.71
C PHE A 68 -6.51 4.23 -10.62
N LEU A 69 -5.20 4.03 -10.79
CA LEU A 69 -4.21 5.11 -10.67
C LEU A 69 -4.39 6.17 -11.76
N LEU A 70 -4.55 5.75 -13.02
CA LEU A 70 -4.76 6.65 -14.16
C LEU A 70 -6.11 7.36 -14.06
N GLY A 71 -7.17 6.65 -13.68
CA GLY A 71 -8.52 7.22 -13.54
C GLY A 71 -8.67 8.16 -12.35
N SER A 72 -7.80 8.06 -11.34
CA SER A 72 -7.82 8.93 -10.15
C SER A 72 -7.11 10.27 -10.36
N GLU A 73 -6.41 10.46 -11.47
CA GLU A 73 -5.59 11.65 -11.69
C GLU A 73 -6.35 12.99 -11.67
N PRO A 74 -7.57 13.10 -12.24
CA PRO A 74 -8.35 14.33 -12.14
C PRO A 74 -8.65 14.70 -10.68
N LEU A 75 -9.04 13.74 -9.86
CA LEU A 75 -9.36 13.95 -8.44
C LEU A 75 -8.11 14.33 -7.64
N ARG A 76 -6.96 13.69 -7.92
CA ARG A 76 -5.68 14.01 -7.27
C ARG A 76 -5.22 15.45 -7.54
N ASN A 77 -5.65 16.05 -8.66
CA ASN A 77 -5.29 17.41 -9.05
C ASN A 77 -6.41 18.43 -8.89
N GLU A 78 -7.51 18.10 -8.21
CA GLU A 78 -8.68 18.99 -8.12
C GLU A 78 -8.37 20.30 -7.39
N THR A 79 -7.69 20.23 -6.24
CA THR A 79 -7.42 21.40 -5.38
C THR A 79 -6.02 21.99 -5.57
N ILE A 80 -5.89 23.29 -5.32
CA ILE A 80 -4.59 23.98 -5.30
C ILE A 80 -3.65 23.31 -4.28
N SER A 81 -4.16 23.00 -3.09
CA SER A 81 -3.38 22.35 -2.03
C SER A 81 -2.81 21.00 -2.46
N SER A 82 -3.61 20.17 -3.15
CA SER A 82 -3.16 18.87 -3.66
C SER A 82 -2.07 19.03 -4.72
N ARG A 83 -2.24 19.97 -5.65
CA ARG A 83 -1.24 20.26 -6.70
C ARG A 83 0.06 20.77 -6.09
N LEU A 84 -0.01 21.75 -5.17
CA LEU A 84 1.17 22.29 -4.48
C LEU A 84 1.91 21.21 -3.69
N ASN A 85 1.19 20.36 -2.96
CA ASN A 85 1.80 19.27 -2.20
C ASN A 85 2.52 18.29 -3.14
N THR A 86 1.91 17.93 -4.26
CA THR A 86 2.52 17.03 -5.26
C THR A 86 3.78 17.64 -5.86
N THR A 87 3.73 18.89 -6.30
CA THR A 87 4.89 19.62 -6.84
C THR A 87 6.02 19.75 -5.82
N TYR A 88 5.68 20.04 -4.55
CA TYR A 88 6.65 20.08 -3.47
C TYR A 88 7.34 18.72 -3.27
N ASN A 89 6.60 17.61 -3.29
CA ASN A 89 7.18 16.28 -3.16
C ASN A 89 8.14 15.96 -4.33
N TYR A 90 7.81 16.36 -5.55
CA TYR A 90 8.72 16.21 -6.69
C TYR A 90 10.01 16.99 -6.49
N PHE A 91 9.92 18.27 -6.11
CA PHE A 91 11.09 19.06 -5.76
C PHE A 91 11.92 18.40 -4.64
N TYR A 92 11.25 18.00 -3.55
CA TYR A 92 11.89 17.36 -2.40
C TYR A 92 12.65 16.09 -2.80
N LEU A 93 12.10 15.29 -3.71
CA LEU A 93 12.73 14.07 -4.23
C LEU A 93 13.74 14.31 -5.36
N GLY A 94 13.93 15.56 -5.80
CA GLY A 94 14.85 15.90 -6.90
C GLY A 94 14.29 15.57 -8.29
N LEU A 95 12.97 15.44 -8.41
CA LEU A 95 12.26 15.21 -9.67
C LEU A 95 11.85 16.54 -10.33
N PRO A 96 11.63 16.57 -11.66
CA PRO A 96 11.05 17.72 -12.33
C PRO A 96 9.72 18.17 -11.70
N LEU A 97 9.47 19.48 -11.62
CA LEU A 97 8.24 20.01 -11.01
C LEU A 97 6.97 19.55 -11.75
N ASN A 98 7.08 19.21 -13.03
CA ASN A 98 6.01 18.74 -13.90
C ASN A 98 6.05 17.21 -14.14
N PHE A 99 6.61 16.43 -13.20
CA PHE A 99 6.82 14.99 -13.35
C PHE A 99 5.53 14.16 -13.48
N ASN A 100 4.35 14.73 -13.23
CA ASN A 100 3.06 14.04 -13.35
C ASN A 100 2.89 13.29 -14.67
N GLN A 101 3.17 13.92 -15.81
CA GLN A 101 3.00 13.25 -17.12
C GLN A 101 3.94 12.05 -17.27
N THR A 102 5.20 12.22 -16.88
CA THR A 102 6.18 11.12 -16.89
C THR A 102 5.74 9.96 -16.00
N LEU A 103 5.19 10.26 -14.82
CA LEU A 103 4.69 9.24 -13.91
C LEU A 103 3.51 8.46 -14.52
N LEU A 104 2.55 9.14 -15.15
CA LEU A 104 1.40 8.50 -15.78
C LEU A 104 1.82 7.60 -16.95
N ASP A 105 2.76 8.07 -17.77
CA ASP A 105 3.32 7.28 -18.88
C ASP A 105 4.05 6.03 -18.37
N GLN A 106 4.80 6.17 -17.26
CA GLN A 106 5.47 5.04 -16.61
C GLN A 106 4.47 4.02 -16.05
N ILE A 107 3.40 4.48 -15.39
CA ILE A 107 2.33 3.60 -14.89
C ILE A 107 1.67 2.84 -16.05
N GLN A 108 1.38 3.52 -17.16
CA GLN A 108 0.75 2.89 -18.32
C GLN A 108 1.65 1.80 -18.94
N LYS A 109 2.96 2.07 -19.06
CA LYS A 109 3.95 1.18 -19.68
C LYS A 109 4.42 0.04 -18.78
N MET A 110 4.20 0.13 -17.46
CA MET A 110 4.63 -0.86 -16.47
C MET A 110 4.24 -2.29 -16.89
N SER A 111 5.20 -3.20 -17.00
CA SER A 111 4.93 -4.60 -17.32
C SER A 111 4.72 -5.45 -16.06
N LEU A 112 4.02 -6.58 -16.23
CA LEU A 112 3.85 -7.56 -15.16
C LEU A 112 5.19 -8.14 -14.68
N LYS A 113 6.15 -8.29 -15.59
CA LYS A 113 7.48 -8.78 -15.26
C LYS A 113 8.22 -7.78 -14.37
N GLU A 114 8.27 -6.50 -14.75
CA GLU A 114 8.99 -5.46 -13.99
C GLU A 114 8.46 -5.34 -12.55
N ILE A 115 7.14 -5.30 -12.38
CA ILE A 115 6.56 -5.18 -11.04
C ILE A 115 6.80 -6.45 -10.20
N ASN A 116 6.73 -7.63 -10.80
CA ASN A 116 6.99 -8.89 -10.08
C ASN A 116 8.46 -9.10 -9.75
N ASP A 117 9.37 -8.65 -10.62
CA ASP A 117 10.80 -8.64 -10.33
C ASP A 117 11.10 -7.69 -9.15
N PHE A 118 10.47 -6.51 -9.14
CA PHE A 118 10.56 -5.59 -7.99
C PHE A 118 10.04 -6.23 -6.71
N ILE A 119 8.81 -6.79 -6.72
CA ILE A 119 8.21 -7.42 -5.54
C ILE A 119 9.11 -8.54 -4.97
N LYS A 120 9.67 -9.38 -5.84
CA LYS A 120 10.52 -10.51 -5.42
C LYS A 120 11.89 -10.09 -4.93
N ALA A 121 12.41 -8.96 -5.40
CA ALA A 121 13.67 -8.40 -4.93
C ALA A 121 13.57 -7.80 -3.52
N HIS A 122 12.37 -7.35 -3.11
CA HIS A 122 12.16 -6.62 -1.85
C HIS A 122 11.60 -7.53 -0.75
N THR A 123 12.38 -8.53 -0.34
CA THR A 123 11.97 -9.51 0.67
C THR A 123 11.84 -8.93 2.08
N GLU A 124 12.45 -7.78 2.35
CA GLU A 124 12.37 -7.02 3.60
C GLU A 124 10.93 -6.57 3.92
N ILE A 125 10.03 -6.60 2.95
CA ILE A 125 8.58 -6.37 3.19
C ILE A 125 8.01 -7.43 4.16
N ASN A 126 8.67 -8.59 4.33
CA ASN A 126 8.31 -9.58 5.35
C ASN A 126 8.63 -9.16 6.79
N ASP A 127 9.49 -8.16 6.99
CA ASP A 127 9.98 -7.72 8.31
C ASP A 127 8.96 -6.82 9.03
N LEU A 128 7.73 -7.32 9.15
CA LEU A 128 6.60 -6.59 9.69
C LEU A 128 6.66 -6.49 11.22
N THR A 129 6.67 -5.25 11.70
CA THR A 129 6.52 -4.92 13.12
C THR A 129 5.08 -4.48 13.42
N PHE A 130 4.53 -4.93 14.55
CA PHE A 130 3.17 -4.60 14.98
C PHE A 130 3.21 -3.92 16.35
N ALA A 131 2.68 -2.69 16.42
CA ALA A 131 2.32 -2.04 17.66
C ALA A 131 0.81 -2.23 17.90
N ILE A 132 0.43 -2.89 18.99
CA ILE A 132 -0.97 -3.23 19.27
C ILE A 132 -1.41 -2.50 20.53
N VAL A 133 -2.49 -1.73 20.41
CA VAL A 133 -3.16 -1.08 21.53
C VAL A 133 -4.53 -1.72 21.69
N SER A 134 -4.76 -2.34 22.84
CA SER A 134 -6.01 -3.04 23.16
C SER A 134 -6.43 -2.75 24.59
N ASN A 135 -7.73 -2.70 24.85
CA ASN A 135 -8.22 -2.61 26.22
C ASN A 135 -7.88 -3.90 26.98
N LYS A 136 -7.52 -3.82 28.27
CA LYS A 136 -7.24 -5.03 29.08
C LYS A 136 -8.46 -5.95 29.03
N LYS A 137 -8.26 -7.24 28.78
CA LYS A 137 -9.30 -8.25 29.02
C LYS A 137 -9.74 -8.08 30.47
N LYS A 138 -11.02 -7.78 30.70
CA LYS A 138 -11.63 -8.05 32.01
C LYS A 138 -11.76 -9.57 32.06
N ASP A 139 -10.91 -10.22 32.84
CA ASP A 139 -11.15 -11.60 33.22
C ASP A 139 -12.52 -11.60 33.93
N LYS A 140 -13.48 -12.33 33.34
CA LYS A 140 -14.76 -12.63 33.96
C LYS A 140 -14.63 -13.92 34.73
#